data_AF-A0A3C0YLZ0-F1
#
_entry.id   AF-A0A3C0YLZ0-F1
#
_cell.length_a   1.000
_cell.length_b   1.000
_cell.length_c   1.000
_cell.angle_alpha   90.00
_cell.angle_beta   90.00
_cell.angle_gamma   90.00
#
_symmetry.space_group_name_H-M   'P 1'
#
loop_
_entity.id
_entity.type
_entity.pdbx_description
1 polymer ?
#
loop_
_entity_poly.entity_id
_entity_poly.type
_entity_poly.pdbx_seq_one_letter_code
_entity_poly.pdbx_strand_id
1 'polypeptide(L)'
;MFMLPKNIIHLLIQYWAKRLLRILKIKITLTGEAYKFLGKDSYLVVSNHISWLDIPVIFSLKPVTFVSTTDVKTWPIIGMLARISGAIFIDR
;
A
#
# COMPACT_ATOMS: atom_id res chain seq x y z
N MET A 1 -1.13 -17.80 15.07
CA MET A 1 -1.11 -16.53 14.30
C MET A 1 -2.43 -16.42 13.56
N PHE A 2 -3.38 -15.61 14.04
CA PHE A 2 -4.71 -15.47 13.42
C PHE A 2 -4.56 -14.97 11.99
N MET A 3 -4.79 -15.84 10.99
CA MET A 3 -4.83 -15.44 9.59
C MET A 3 -6.21 -14.86 9.33
N LEU A 4 -6.34 -13.54 9.42
CA LEU A 4 -7.54 -12.87 8.98
C LEU A 4 -7.77 -13.13 7.48
N PRO A 5 -9.02 -13.31 7.05
CA PRO A 5 -9.39 -13.36 5.63
C PRO A 5 -8.75 -12.20 4.84
N LYS A 6 -8.21 -12.48 3.64
CA LYS A 6 -7.50 -11.49 2.81
C LYS A 6 -8.32 -10.23 2.53
N ASN A 7 -9.63 -10.39 2.33
CA ASN A 7 -10.57 -9.28 2.17
C ASN A 7 -10.59 -8.35 3.41
N ILE A 8 -10.56 -8.89 4.63
CA ILE A 8 -10.53 -8.08 5.86
C ILE A 8 -9.21 -7.32 5.95
N ILE A 9 -8.09 -7.99 5.68
CA ILE A 9 -6.76 -7.36 5.65
C ILE A 9 -6.73 -6.21 4.64
N HIS A 10 -7.25 -6.44 3.44
CA HIS A 10 -7.31 -5.44 2.38
C HIS A 10 -8.15 -4.22 2.78
N LEU A 11 -9.29 -4.45 3.45
CA LEU A 11 -10.13 -3.37 3.95
C LEU A 11 -9.43 -2.54 5.02
N LEU A 12 -8.73 -3.19 5.96
CA LEU A 12 -7.98 -2.50 7.03
C LEU A 12 -6.84 -1.64 6.46
N ILE A 13 -6.06 -2.18 5.51
CA ILE A 13 -4.98 -1.45 4.83
C ILE A 13 -5.54 -0.22 4.10
N GLN A 14 -6.60 -0.41 3.30
CA GLN A 14 -7.24 0.71 2.59
C GLN A 14 -7.80 1.76 3.54
N TYR A 15 -8.45 1.32 4.62
CA TYR A 15 -9.02 2.23 5.62
C TYR A 15 -7.92 3.07 6.27
N TRP A 16 -6.85 2.45 6.75
CA TRP A 16 -5.70 3.15 7.32
C TRP A 16 -5.12 4.16 6.32
N ALA A 17 -4.89 3.74 5.07
CA ALA A 17 -4.31 4.59 4.05
C ALA A 17 -5.20 5.81 3.75
N LYS A 18 -6.51 5.59 3.55
CA LYS A 18 -7.49 6.68 3.33
C LYS A 18 -7.57 7.63 4.52
N ARG A 19 -7.52 7.12 5.76
CA ARG A 19 -7.52 7.94 6.98
C ARG A 19 -6.27 8.79 7.08
N LEU A 20 -5.10 8.22 6.84
CA LEU A 20 -3.82 8.93 6.86
C LEU A 20 -3.81 10.07 5.84
N LEU A 21 -4.16 9.79 4.58
CA LEU A 21 -4.21 10.80 3.53
C LEU A 21 -5.22 11.92 3.84
N ARG A 22 -6.36 11.57 4.47
CA ARG A 22 -7.34 12.56 4.92
C ARG A 22 -6.80 13.46 6.03
N ILE A 23 -6.08 12.90 7.01
CA ILE A 23 -5.43 13.68 8.08
C ILE A 23 -4.40 14.65 7.48
N LEU A 24 -3.65 14.20 6.48
CA LEU A 24 -2.67 15.00 5.76
C LEU A 24 -3.29 15.96 4.72
N LYS A 25 -4.63 15.96 4.56
CA LYS A 25 -5.37 16.77 3.57
C LYS A 25 -4.90 16.55 2.12
N ILE A 26 -4.47 15.34 1.79
CA ILE A 26 -4.02 14.97 0.45
C ILE A 26 -5.23 14.58 -0.41
N LYS A 27 -5.36 15.21 -1.57
CA LYS A 27 -6.36 14.85 -2.59
C LYS A 27 -5.69 14.04 -3.70
N ILE A 28 -6.19 12.84 -3.95
CA ILE A 28 -5.72 11.99 -5.05
C ILE A 28 -6.57 12.26 -6.28
N THR A 29 -5.92 12.45 -7.42
CA THR A 29 -6.57 12.50 -8.74
C THR A 29 -5.98 11.40 -9.60
N LEU A 30 -6.84 10.57 -10.20
CA LEU A 30 -6.43 9.54 -11.15
C LEU A 30 -6.58 10.09 -12.56
N THR A 31 -5.52 9.97 -13.37
CA THR A 31 -5.48 10.43 -14.75
C THR A 31 -5.09 9.29 -15.68
N GLY A 32 -5.42 9.43 -16.98
CA GLY A 32 -5.07 8.46 -18.00
C GLY A 32 -5.59 7.07 -17.70
N GLU A 33 -4.79 6.04 -17.96
CA GLU A 33 -5.20 4.64 -17.83
C GLU A 33 -5.11 4.07 -16.40
N ALA A 34 -4.79 4.89 -15.40
CA ALA A 34 -4.61 4.45 -14.02
C ALA A 34 -5.88 3.80 -13.42
N TYR A 35 -7.08 4.07 -13.96
CA TYR A 35 -8.31 3.41 -13.54
C TYR A 35 -8.34 1.91 -13.91
N LYS A 36 -7.64 1.49 -14.98
CA LYS A 36 -7.62 0.08 -15.42
C LYS A 36 -7.02 -0.84 -14.35
N PHE A 37 -6.12 -0.31 -13.53
CA PHE A 37 -5.53 -1.01 -12.39
C PHE A 37 -6.59 -1.45 -11.35
N LEU A 38 -7.66 -0.68 -11.16
CA LEU A 38 -8.69 -1.00 -10.17
C LEU A 38 -9.45 -2.29 -10.52
N GLY A 39 -9.70 -2.52 -11.81
CA GLY A 39 -10.51 -3.64 -12.31
C GLY A 39 -9.76 -4.93 -12.65
N LYS A 40 -8.44 -5.00 -12.48
CA LYS A 40 -7.64 -6.21 -12.76
C LYS A 40 -7.19 -6.92 -11.49
N ASP A 41 -7.21 -8.25 -11.50
CA ASP A 41 -6.73 -9.06 -10.36
C ASP A 41 -5.23 -9.36 -10.42
N SER A 42 -4.63 -9.30 -11.61
CA SER A 42 -3.19 -9.46 -11.83
C SER A 42 -2.62 -8.24 -12.54
N TYR A 43 -1.62 -7.61 -11.94
CA TYR A 43 -0.98 -6.40 -12.43
C TYR A 43 0.43 -6.26 -11.82
N LEU A 44 1.29 -5.53 -12.51
CA LEU A 44 2.54 -5.01 -11.97
C LEU A 44 2.46 -3.48 -12.05
N VAL A 45 2.49 -2.82 -10.89
CA VAL A 45 2.51 -1.36 -10.84
C VAL A 45 3.97 -0.90 -10.85
N VAL A 46 4.31 -0.04 -11.81
CA VAL A 46 5.61 0.61 -11.88
C VAL A 46 5.39 2.11 -11.72
N SER A 47 6.11 2.71 -10.77
CA SER A 47 6.07 4.13 -10.47
C SER A 47 7.45 4.61 -10.07
N ASN A 48 7.71 5.89 -10.24
CA ASN A 48 8.78 6.56 -9.51
C ASN A 48 8.58 6.38 -8.00
N HIS A 49 9.67 6.18 -7.26
CA HIS A 49 9.66 6.21 -5.80
C HIS A 49 10.25 7.54 -5.32
N ILE A 50 9.39 8.47 -4.93
CA ILE A 50 9.79 9.82 -4.51
C ILE A 50 9.69 9.94 -2.99
N SER A 51 8.74 9.27 -2.37
CA SER A 51 8.44 9.47 -0.95
C SER A 51 7.84 8.24 -0.29
N TRP A 52 7.89 8.20 1.03
CA TRP A 52 7.18 7.19 1.80
C TRP A 52 5.64 7.27 1.61
N LEU A 53 5.10 8.40 1.11
CA LEU A 53 3.67 8.57 0.82
C LEU A 53 3.20 7.74 -0.38
N ASP A 54 4.12 7.25 -1.21
CA ASP A 54 3.80 6.45 -2.39
C ASP A 54 3.00 5.19 -1.99
N ILE A 55 3.36 4.57 -0.86
CA ILE A 55 2.68 3.38 -0.33
C ILE A 55 1.24 3.71 0.14
N PRO A 56 0.99 4.68 1.05
CA PRO A 56 -0.36 5.12 1.39
C PRO A 56 -1.21 5.53 0.19
N VAL A 57 -0.65 6.23 -0.80
CA VAL A 57 -1.38 6.64 -2.00
C VAL A 57 -1.88 5.41 -2.75
N ILE A 58 -1.02 4.46 -3.05
CA ILE A 58 -1.39 3.24 -3.78
C ILE A 58 -2.33 2.36 -2.94
N PHE A 59 -2.03 2.17 -1.65
CA PHE A 59 -2.90 1.40 -0.73
C PHE A 59 -4.28 2.00 -0.58
N SER A 60 -4.46 3.32 -0.70
CA SER A 60 -5.78 3.93 -0.65
C SER A 60 -6.65 3.56 -1.86
N LEU A 61 -6.03 3.15 -2.96
CA LEU A 61 -6.71 2.72 -4.19
C LEU A 61 -6.94 1.21 -4.19
N LYS A 62 -5.88 0.44 -3.96
CA LYS A 62 -5.92 -1.02 -3.90
C LYS A 62 -4.73 -1.52 -3.07
N PRO A 63 -4.93 -2.42 -2.11
CA PRO A 63 -3.83 -3.08 -1.42
C PRO A 63 -3.04 -3.92 -2.41
N VAL A 64 -1.72 -3.73 -2.43
CA VAL A 64 -0.80 -4.43 -3.32
C VAL A 64 0.36 -5.00 -2.50
N THR A 65 1.13 -5.91 -3.10
CA THR A 65 2.42 -6.32 -2.56
C THR A 65 3.51 -5.37 -3.05
N PHE A 66 4.33 -4.85 -2.15
CA PHE A 66 5.45 -3.97 -2.45
C PHE A 66 6.79 -4.65 -2.23
N VAL A 67 7.82 -4.17 -2.93
CA VAL A 67 9.21 -4.45 -2.60
C VAL A 67 9.73 -3.32 -1.71
N SER A 68 10.33 -3.64 -0.58
CA SER A 68 10.84 -2.67 0.39
C SER A 68 12.20 -3.08 0.97
N THR A 69 12.93 -2.13 1.56
CA THR A 69 14.16 -2.43 2.33
C THR A 69 13.82 -3.06 3.68
N THR A 70 14.70 -3.94 4.18
CA THR A 70 14.59 -4.57 5.50
C THR A 70 14.43 -3.53 6.63
N ASP A 71 15.01 -2.32 6.50
CA ASP A 71 14.92 -1.27 7.52
C ASP A 71 13.46 -0.87 7.84
N VAL A 72 12.63 -0.76 6.81
CA VAL A 72 11.21 -0.36 6.93
C VAL A 72 10.41 -1.36 7.76
N LYS A 73 10.86 -2.62 7.83
CA LYS A 73 10.21 -3.68 8.64
C LYS A 73 10.15 -3.31 10.12
N THR A 74 11.11 -2.50 10.60
CA THR A 74 11.22 -2.11 12.01
C THR A 74 10.36 -0.89 12.36
N TRP A 75 9.84 -0.17 11.35
CA TRP A 75 9.11 1.06 11.59
C TRP A 75 7.76 0.80 12.25
N PRO A 76 7.37 1.59 13.26
CA PRO A 76 6.08 1.43 13.90
C PRO A 76 4.97 1.72 12.88
N ILE A 77 3.90 0.92 12.93
CA ILE A 77 2.72 1.00 12.06
C ILE A 77 3.02 0.65 10.59
N ILE A 78 3.90 1.39 9.92
CA ILE A 78 4.27 1.20 8.51
C ILE A 78 4.89 -0.18 8.30
N GLY A 79 5.86 -0.57 9.12
CA GLY A 79 6.49 -1.89 9.04
C GLY A 79 5.51 -3.03 9.31
N MET A 80 4.58 -2.83 10.25
CA MET A 80 3.50 -3.79 10.53
C MET A 80 2.58 -3.95 9.31
N LEU A 81 2.14 -2.84 8.71
CA LEU A 81 1.25 -2.86 7.55
C LEU A 81 1.93 -3.43 6.31
N ALA A 82 3.20 -3.11 6.08
CA ALA A 82 4.00 -3.69 5.00
C ALA A 82 4.11 -5.21 5.15
N ARG A 83 4.33 -5.72 6.37
CA ARG A 83 4.34 -7.17 6.62
C ARG A 83 2.97 -7.80 6.37
N ILE A 84 1.90 -7.17 6.84
CA ILE A 84 0.53 -7.68 6.69
C ILE A 84 0.07 -7.63 5.22
N SER A 85 0.54 -6.66 4.43
CA SER A 85 0.28 -6.57 2.99
C SER A 85 1.10 -7.57 2.15
N GLY A 86 1.96 -8.37 2.79
CA GLY A 86 2.84 -9.33 2.12
C GLY A 86 4.02 -8.70 1.41
N ALA A 87 4.53 -7.55 1.86
CA ALA A 87 5.70 -6.91 1.26
C ALA A 87 6.90 -7.85 1.21
N ILE A 88 7.63 -7.78 0.10
CA ILE A 88 8.88 -8.51 -0.12
C ILE A 88 10.02 -7.60 0.34
N PHE A 89 10.77 -8.05 1.34
CA PHE A 89 11.88 -7.29 1.90
C PHE A 89 13.19 -7.71 1.25
N ILE A 90 14.02 -6.75 0.89
CA ILE A 90 15.35 -6.95 0.31
C ILE A 90 16.37 -6.24 1.21
N ASP A 91 17.46 -6.94 1.53
CA ASP A 91 18.63 -6.34 2.17
C ASP A 91 19.44 -5.59 1.11
N ARG A 92 19.63 -4.29 1.34
CA ARG A 92 20.39 -3.39 0.46
C ARG A 92 21.35 -2.55 1.28
#